data_AF-A0A0E3W3L6-F1
#
_entry.id   AF-A0A0E3W3L6-F1
#
_cell.length_a   1.000
_cell.length_b   1.000
_cell.length_c   1.000
_cell.angle_alpha   90.00
_cell.angle_beta   90.00
_cell.angle_gamma   90.00
#
_symmetry.space_group_name_H-M   'P 1'
#
loop_
_entity.id
_entity.type
_entity.pdbx_description
1 polymer ?
#
loop_
_entity_poly.entity_id
_entity_poly.type
_entity_poly.pdbx_seq_one_letter_code
_entity_poly.pdbx_strand_id
1 'polypeptide(L)'
;MKQATVQISFDAEKLGAIKRYMSKKDAELLAELDEVMQKLYEKHVPVPVREYIESREAEEAAKTKSPSRPASLQKNTAENGQ
;
A
#
# COMPACT_ATOMS: atom_id res chain seq x y z
N MET A 1 0.14 2.54 -0.91
CA MET A 1 0.01 1.14 -0.45
C MET A 1 -0.59 1.08 0.95
N LYS A 2 -1.92 0.95 1.04
CA LYS A 2 -2.58 0.56 2.29
C LYS A 2 -2.29 -0.94 2.47
N GLN A 3 -1.61 -1.33 3.55
CA GLN A 3 -1.39 -2.75 3.82
C GLN A 3 -2.61 -3.32 4.57
N ALA A 4 -3.09 -4.48 4.10
CA ALA A 4 -4.16 -5.22 4.74
C ALA A 4 -3.57 -6.48 5.40
N THR A 5 -3.98 -6.77 6.64
CA THR A 5 -3.53 -7.97 7.36
C THR A 5 -4.53 -9.10 7.16
N VAL A 6 -4.06 -10.24 6.65
CA VAL A 6 -4.84 -11.48 6.56
C VAL A 6 -4.42 -12.40 7.69
N GLN A 7 -5.36 -12.84 8.53
CA GLN A 7 -5.11 -13.90 9.52
C GLN A 7 -5.50 -15.26 8.95
N ILE A 8 -4.56 -16.19 8.92
CA ILE A 8 -4.75 -17.55 8.42
C ILE A 8 -4.51 -18.52 9.56
N SER A 9 -5.53 -19.31 9.89
CA SER A 9 -5.38 -20.43 10.81
C SER A 9 -4.79 -21.62 10.06
N PHE A 10 -3.62 -22.07 10.50
CA PHE A 10 -2.93 -23.22 9.91
C PHE A 10 -2.52 -24.20 11.00
N ASP A 11 -2.30 -25.46 10.60
CA ASP A 11 -1.88 -26.51 11.51
C ASP A 11 -0.50 -26.19 12.13
N ALA A 12 -0.42 -26.23 13.45
CA ALA A 12 0.77 -25.79 14.19
C ALA A 12 1.99 -26.68 13.93
N GLU A 13 1.80 -28.01 13.79
CA GLU A 13 2.88 -28.95 13.50
C GLU A 13 3.40 -28.75 12.07
N LYS A 14 2.50 -28.59 11.10
CA LYS A 14 2.88 -28.31 9.71
C LYS A 14 3.57 -26.96 9.58
N LEU A 15 3.08 -25.91 10.27
CA LEU A 15 3.73 -24.60 10.29
C LEU A 15 5.13 -24.69 10.89
N GLY A 16 5.27 -25.41 12.01
CA GLY A 16 6.56 -25.67 12.63
C GLY A 16 7.54 -26.40 11.69
N ALA A 17 7.06 -27.39 10.94
CA ALA A 17 7.86 -28.09 9.95
C ALA A 17 8.29 -27.14 8.81
N ILE A 18 7.36 -26.39 8.23
CA ILE A 18 7.65 -25.41 7.16
C ILE A 18 8.72 -24.42 7.63
N LYS A 19 8.53 -23.81 8.80
CA LYS A 19 9.47 -22.83 9.34
C LYS A 19 10.86 -23.44 9.56
N ARG A 20 10.94 -24.68 10.07
CA ARG A 20 12.21 -25.40 10.23
C ARG A 20 12.93 -25.67 8.91
N TYR A 21 12.20 -26.03 7.86
CA TYR A 21 12.80 -26.32 6.55
C TYR A 21 13.15 -25.04 5.78
N MET A 22 12.38 -23.97 5.95
CA MET A 22 12.67 -22.66 5.37
C MET A 22 13.89 -22.00 6.00
N SER A 23 14.08 -22.11 7.33
CA SER A 23 15.30 -21.65 7.99
C SER A 23 16.58 -22.35 7.52
N LYS A 24 16.46 -23.55 6.91
CA LYS A 24 17.61 -24.26 6.32
C LYS A 24 17.89 -23.85 4.87
N LYS A 25 16.95 -23.19 4.22
CA LYS A 25 17.01 -22.79 2.80
C LYS A 25 17.19 -21.28 2.63
N ASP A 26 17.44 -20.56 3.72
CA ASP A 26 17.47 -19.09 3.76
C ASP A 26 16.22 -18.47 3.11
N ALA A 27 15.07 -19.14 3.29
CA ALA A 27 13.80 -18.72 2.74
C ALA A 27 12.93 -18.12 3.85
N GLU A 28 12.23 -17.03 3.54
CA GLU A 28 11.29 -16.39 4.45
C GLU A 28 9.86 -16.82 4.12
N LEU A 29 9.17 -17.41 5.10
CA LEU A 29 7.78 -17.86 4.95
C LEU A 29 6.85 -16.74 4.49
N LEU A 30 7.02 -15.54 5.05
CA LEU A 30 6.19 -14.39 4.70
C LEU A 30 6.46 -13.93 3.26
N ALA A 31 7.72 -13.92 2.81
CA ALA A 31 8.08 -13.54 1.45
C ALA A 31 7.50 -14.51 0.41
N GLU A 32 7.58 -15.82 0.65
CA GLU A 32 6.95 -16.83 -0.21
C GLU A 32 5.43 -16.67 -0.24
N LEU A 33 4.80 -16.42 0.91
CA LEU A 33 3.36 -16.22 0.98
C LEU A 33 2.93 -14.94 0.25
N ASP A 34 3.75 -13.89 0.30
CA ASP A 34 3.55 -12.63 -0.41
C ASP A 34 3.62 -12.85 -1.94
N GLU A 35 4.64 -13.56 -2.44
CA GLU A 35 4.73 -13.95 -3.85
C GLU A 35 3.53 -14.79 -4.31
N VAL A 36 3.08 -15.73 -3.48
CA VAL A 36 1.90 -16.55 -3.76
C VAL A 36 0.64 -15.68 -3.82
N MET A 37 0.46 -14.74 -2.87
CA MET A 37 -0.65 -13.79 -2.88
C MET A 37 -0.62 -12.89 -4.10
N GLN A 38 0.56 -12.41 -4.51
CA GLN A 38 0.72 -11.58 -5.69
C GLN A 38 0.36 -12.35 -6.98
N LYS A 39 0.86 -13.58 -7.14
CA LYS A 39 0.45 -14.45 -8.26
C LYS A 39 -1.04 -14.74 -8.26
N LEU A 40 -1.65 -14.94 -7.10
CA LEU A 40 -3.09 -15.17 -6.98
C LEU A 40 -3.88 -13.92 -7.39
N TYR A 41 -3.42 -12.74 -6.97
CA TYR A 41 -3.97 -11.45 -7.40
C TYR A 41 -3.89 -11.31 -8.91
N GLU A 42 -2.74 -11.55 -9.55
CA GLU A 42 -2.63 -11.42 -11.00
C GLU A 42 -3.46 -12.44 -11.78
N LYS A 43 -3.59 -13.66 -11.25
CA LYS A 43 -4.35 -14.74 -11.88
C LYS A 43 -5.85 -14.50 -11.84
N HIS A 44 -6.37 -13.96 -10.74
CA HIS A 44 -7.81 -13.78 -10.54
C HIS A 44 -8.28 -12.35 -10.80
N VAL A 45 -7.41 -11.35 -10.69
CA VAL A 45 -7.74 -9.95 -10.95
C VAL A 45 -7.37 -9.60 -12.40
N PRO A 46 -8.37 -9.36 -13.26
CA PRO A 46 -8.13 -8.99 -14.64
C PRO A 46 -7.44 -7.64 -14.72
N VAL A 47 -6.61 -7.45 -15.75
CA VAL A 47 -5.83 -6.22 -16.03
C VAL A 47 -6.63 -4.92 -15.82
N PRO A 48 -7.86 -4.75 -16.37
CA PRO A 48 -8.63 -3.52 -16.17
C PRO A 48 -8.96 -3.21 -14.70
N VAL A 49 -9.07 -4.21 -13.84
CA VAL A 49 -9.29 -4.01 -12.40
C VAL A 49 -7.98 -3.65 -11.69
N ARG A 50 -6.84 -4.21 -12.13
CA ARG A 50 -5.51 -3.82 -11.62
C ARG A 50 -5.21 -2.36 -11.93
N GLU A 51 -5.39 -1.95 -13.20
CA GLU A 51 -5.20 -0.56 -13.62
C GLU A 51 -6.14 0.40 -12.89
N TYR A 52 -7.36 -0.05 -12.55
CA TYR A 52 -8.28 0.74 -11.75
C TYR A 52 -7.76 0.96 -10.32
N ILE A 53 -7.23 -0.09 -9.68
CA ILE A 53 -6.62 0.02 -8.35
C ILE A 53 -5.40 0.92 -8.39
N GLU A 54 -4.51 0.75 -9.38
CA GLU A 54 -3.32 1.58 -9.56
C GLU A 54 -3.67 3.05 -9.86
N SER A 55 -4.66 3.31 -10.72
CA SER A 55 -5.17 4.66 -10.98
C SER A 55 -5.80 5.28 -9.74
N ARG A 56 -6.57 4.51 -8.96
CA ARG A 56 -7.14 5.01 -7.69
C ARG A 56 -6.07 5.32 -6.66
N GLU A 57 -5.05 4.47 -6.54
CA GLU A 57 -3.92 4.72 -5.64
C GLU A 57 -3.11 5.94 -6.10
N ALA A 58 -2.92 6.13 -7.41
CA ALA A 58 -2.30 7.32 -7.99
C ALA A 58 -3.14 8.59 -7.74
N GLU A 59 -4.47 8.50 -7.85
CA GLU A 59 -5.39 9.61 -7.61
C GLU A 59 -5.49 9.96 -6.10
N GLU A 60 -5.50 8.98 -5.20
CA GLU A 60 -5.39 9.20 -3.74
C GLU A 60 -4.03 9.79 -3.36
N ALA A 61 -2.93 9.32 -3.96
CA ALA A 61 -1.59 9.87 -3.75
C ALA A 61 -1.46 11.31 -4.30
N ALA A 62 -2.15 11.64 -5.39
CA ALA A 62 -2.20 13.00 -5.93
C ALA A 62 -3.02 13.95 -5.03
N LYS A 63 -4.12 13.45 -4.44
CA LYS A 63 -4.96 14.24 -3.52
C LYS A 63 -4.23 14.62 -2.23
N THR A 64 -3.37 13.74 -1.72
CA THR A 64 -2.55 14.01 -0.53
C THR A 64 -1.33 14.89 -0.81
N LYS A 65 -0.93 15.05 -2.08
CA LYS A 65 0.16 15.93 -2.53
C LYS A 65 -0.33 17.24 -3.15
N SER A 66 -1.53 17.73 -2.82
CA SER A 66 -1.87 19.10 -3.20
C SER A 66 -0.91 20.06 -2.49
N PRO A 67 -0.03 20.77 -3.23
CA PRO A 67 0.77 21.82 -2.64
C PRO A 67 -0.21 22.89 -2.15
N SER A 68 -0.11 23.25 -0.86
CA SER A 68 -0.75 24.46 -0.35
C SER A 68 -0.42 25.61 -1.30
N ARG A 69 -1.44 26.03 -2.03
CA ARG A 69 -1.43 27.13 -3.01
C ARG A 69 -0.84 28.38 -2.32
N PRO A 70 0.10 29.11 -2.95
CA PRO A 70 0.77 30.24 -2.34
C PRO A 70 -0.26 31.29 -1.94
N ALA A 71 -0.27 31.65 -0.66
CA ALA A 71 -1.14 32.69 -0.14
C ALA A 71 -0.87 34.00 -0.88
N SER A 72 -1.95 34.52 -1.43
CA SER A 72 -2.02 35.62 -2.37
C SER A 72 -1.22 36.85 -1.95
N LEU A 73 -0.56 37.42 -2.96
CA LEU A 73 -0.26 38.84 -3.04
C LEU A 73 -1.57 39.62 -2.86
N GLN A 74 -1.78 40.25 -1.69
CA GLN A 74 -2.73 41.35 -1.57
C GLN A 74 -2.12 42.46 -0.73
N LYS A 75 -1.41 43.30 -1.46
CA LYS A 75 -1.08 44.68 -1.12
C LYS A 75 -2.39 45.44 -0.88
N ASN A 76 -2.39 46.37 0.08
CA ASN A 76 -3.04 47.69 0.06
C ASN A 76 -3.84 48.06 1.34
N THR A 77 -3.27 49.03 2.06
CA THR A 77 -3.93 50.21 2.62
C THR A 77 -4.84 50.06 3.85
N ALA A 78 -4.28 50.37 5.03
CA ALA A 78 -5.06 50.90 6.15
C ALA A 78 -4.50 52.28 6.50
N GLU A 79 -5.16 53.29 5.94
CA GLU A 79 -5.10 54.69 6.34
C GLU A 79 -5.96 54.86 7.62
N ASN A 80 -5.40 55.58 8.59
CA ASN A 80 -6.06 56.43 9.59
C ASN A 80 -6.96 55.83 10.71
N GLY A 81 -6.73 56.30 11.94
CA GLY A 81 -7.77 56.45 12.96
C GLY A 81 -7.43 56.02 14.38
N GLN A 82 -6.59 56.78 15.10
CA GLN A 82 -6.91 57.47 16.38
C GLN A 82 -5.64 57.94 17.11
#